data_AF-A0A6L7X6N0-F1
#
_entry.id   AF-A0A6L7X6N0-F1
#
_cell.length_a   1.000
_cell.length_b   1.000
_cell.length_c   1.000
_cell.angle_alpha   90.00
_cell.angle_beta   90.00
_cell.angle_gamma   90.00
#
_symmetry.space_group_name_H-M   'P 1'
#
loop_
_entity.id
_entity.type
_entity.pdbx_description
1 polymer ?
#
loop_
_entity_poly.entity_id
_entity_poly.type
_entity_poly.pdbx_seq_one_letter_code
_entity_poly.pdbx_strand_id
1 'polypeptide(L)'
;AHVIKVKPPTAHLAQKEAAAVYAEQGVAAATLSDRVRHVMQAAFDGRRIVVFSGGSAKGQDAILAEVGEIARGGGSGSIIGRNSFQRKKPDALALLSAIVDIYRSAC
;
A
#
# COMPACT_ATOMS: atom_id res chain seq x y z
N ALA A 1 -15.70 -5.72 -8.62
CA ALA A 1 -14.40 -6.42 -8.56
C ALA A 1 -14.25 -7.14 -7.21
N HIS A 2 -13.81 -8.40 -7.19
CA HIS A 2 -13.55 -9.14 -5.94
C HIS A 2 -12.21 -8.76 -5.31
N VAL A 3 -11.23 -8.41 -6.15
CA VAL A 3 -9.91 -7.89 -5.75
C VAL A 3 -9.66 -6.59 -6.50
N ILE A 4 -9.22 -5.56 -5.78
CA ILE A 4 -8.86 -4.25 -6.31
C ILE A 4 -7.35 -4.13 -6.26
N LYS A 5 -6.72 -3.82 -7.39
CA LYS A 5 -5.27 -3.54 -7.47
C LYS A 5 -5.05 -2.05 -7.70
N VAL A 6 -4.29 -1.41 -6.83
CA VAL A 6 -3.98 0.03 -6.94
C VAL A 6 -2.49 0.31 -6.70
N LYS A 7 -2.05 1.49 -7.15
CA LYS A 7 -0.73 2.03 -6.76
C LYS A 7 -0.83 2.62 -5.35
N PRO A 8 0.23 2.56 -4.53
CA PRO A 8 0.31 3.33 -3.29
C PRO A 8 0.02 4.81 -3.55
N PRO A 9 -0.96 5.42 -2.85
CA PRO A 9 -1.33 6.81 -3.07
C PRO A 9 -0.21 7.75 -2.60
N THR A 10 0.00 8.84 -3.34
CA THR A 10 0.85 9.96 -2.92
C THR A 10 0.00 11.04 -2.24
N ALA A 11 0.64 12.06 -1.66
CA ALA A 11 -0.06 13.20 -1.08
C ALA A 11 -0.71 14.13 -2.14
N HIS A 12 -0.52 13.86 -3.43
CA HIS A 12 -1.04 14.71 -4.49
C HIS A 12 -2.54 14.45 -4.72
N LEU A 13 -3.35 15.50 -4.57
CA LEU A 13 -4.75 15.52 -4.97
C LEU A 13 -4.87 16.06 -6.40
N ALA A 14 -5.40 15.22 -7.30
CA ALA A 14 -5.53 15.57 -8.71
C ALA A 14 -6.64 16.60 -8.98
N GLN A 15 -7.74 16.54 -8.22
CA GLN A 15 -8.82 17.51 -8.26
C GLN A 15 -8.57 18.57 -7.19
N LYS A 16 -8.42 19.83 -7.60
CA LYS A 16 -8.10 20.93 -6.68
C LYS A 16 -9.25 21.19 -5.71
N GLU A 17 -10.47 21.00 -6.17
CA GLU A 17 -11.71 21.18 -5.43
C GLU A 17 -11.82 20.17 -4.27
N ALA A 18 -11.21 18.99 -4.40
CA ALA A 18 -11.18 17.99 -3.35
C ALA A 18 -10.37 18.42 -2.12
N ALA A 19 -9.41 19.34 -2.29
CA ALA A 19 -8.59 19.80 -1.17
C ALA A 19 -9.42 20.50 -0.08
N ALA A 20 -10.40 21.32 -0.49
CA ALA A 20 -11.31 21.98 0.44
C ALA A 20 -12.15 20.94 1.21
N VAL A 21 -12.73 19.97 0.49
CA VAL A 21 -13.53 18.90 1.10
C VAL A 21 -12.71 18.04 2.06
N TYR A 22 -11.48 17.68 1.70
CA TYR A 22 -10.60 16.89 2.57
C TYR A 22 -10.27 17.65 3.87
N ALA A 23 -10.07 18.96 3.78
CA ALA A 23 -9.83 19.80 4.94
C ALA A 23 -11.08 19.94 5.82
N GLU A 24 -12.23 20.25 5.22
CA GLU A 24 -13.52 20.39 5.93
C GLU A 24 -13.95 19.10 6.64
N GLN A 25 -13.72 17.95 6.01
CA GLN A 25 -14.08 16.63 6.55
C GLN A 25 -12.97 16.02 7.42
N GLY A 26 -11.83 16.71 7.60
CA GLY A 26 -10.73 16.22 8.42
C GLY A 26 -10.11 14.91 7.92
N VAL A 27 -10.06 14.69 6.60
CA VAL A 27 -9.52 13.45 6.02
C VAL A 27 -8.00 13.42 6.22
N ALA A 28 -7.54 12.48 7.05
CA ALA A 28 -6.11 12.25 7.25
C ALA A 28 -5.45 11.75 5.95
N ALA A 29 -4.38 12.43 5.52
CA ALA A 29 -3.64 12.07 4.29
C ALA A 29 -2.12 12.26 4.38
N ALA A 30 -1.61 12.59 5.58
CA ALA A 30 -0.20 12.93 5.80
C ALA A 30 0.72 11.72 5.58
N THR A 31 0.43 10.59 6.23
CA THR A 31 1.22 9.37 6.09
C THR A 31 0.69 8.49 4.96
N LEU A 32 1.52 7.56 4.48
CA LEU A 32 1.04 6.55 3.53
C LEU A 32 -0.06 5.69 4.17
N SER A 33 0.10 5.34 5.45
CA SER A 33 -0.92 4.60 6.20
C SER A 33 -2.28 5.30 6.22
N ASP A 34 -2.32 6.62 6.42
CA ASP A 34 -3.57 7.39 6.42
C ASP A 34 -4.27 7.33 5.05
N ARG A 35 -3.48 7.52 3.99
CA ARG A 35 -4.01 7.46 2.62
C ARG A 35 -4.47 6.05 2.24
N VAL A 36 -3.77 5.02 2.69
CA VAL A 36 -4.21 3.62 2.52
C VAL A 36 -5.50 3.37 3.27
N ARG A 37 -5.65 3.86 4.51
CA ARG A 37 -6.90 3.77 5.27
C ARG A 37 -8.07 4.42 4.53
N HIS A 38 -7.83 5.58 3.92
CA HIS A 38 -8.85 6.23 3.10
C HIS A 38 -9.21 5.43 1.83
N VAL A 39 -8.23 4.78 1.19
CA VAL A 39 -8.49 3.84 0.08
C VAL A 39 -9.33 2.65 0.56
N MET A 40 -9.05 2.09 1.73
CA MET A 40 -9.84 0.99 2.29
C MET A 40 -11.27 1.41 2.63
N GLN A 41 -11.46 2.62 3.17
CA GLN A 41 -12.78 3.23 3.37
C GLN A 41 -13.55 3.33 2.04
N ALA A 42 -12.90 3.84 0.99
CA ALA A 42 -13.49 3.94 -0.35
C ALA A 42 -13.77 2.56 -0.98
N ALA A 43 -13.06 1.51 -0.55
CA ALA A 43 -13.26 0.13 -0.96
C ALA A 43 -14.41 -0.56 -0.18
N PHE A 44 -15.54 0.13 -0.05
CA PHE A 44 -16.72 -0.31 0.70
C PHE A 44 -16.43 -0.61 2.17
N ASP A 45 -15.70 0.29 2.83
CA ASP A 45 -15.33 0.16 4.24
C ASP A 45 -14.61 -1.16 4.55
N GLY A 46 -13.59 -1.47 3.74
CA GLY A 46 -12.78 -2.68 3.88
C GLY A 46 -13.43 -4.00 3.40
N ARG A 47 -14.65 -3.98 2.86
CA ARG A 47 -15.32 -5.21 2.37
C ARG A 47 -14.72 -5.79 1.09
N ARG A 48 -13.80 -5.08 0.44
CA ARG A 48 -13.08 -5.58 -0.75
C ARG A 48 -11.62 -5.80 -0.42
N ILE A 49 -11.05 -6.87 -0.97
CA ILE A 49 -9.62 -7.11 -0.92
C ILE A 49 -8.94 -6.05 -1.79
N VAL A 50 -8.02 -5.28 -1.20
CA VAL A 50 -7.22 -4.28 -1.91
C VAL A 50 -5.74 -4.64 -1.78
N VAL A 51 -5.11 -4.88 -2.93
CA VAL A 51 -3.67 -5.16 -3.02
C VAL A 51 -2.93 -4.00 -3.66
N PHE A 52 -1.80 -3.64 -3.08
CA PHE A 52 -1.01 -2.47 -3.49
C PHE A 52 0.22 -2.91 -4.30
N SER A 53 0.48 -2.26 -5.43
CA SER A 53 1.61 -2.62 -6.27
C SER A 53 2.90 -1.90 -5.86
N GLY A 54 4.01 -2.64 -5.72
CA GLY A 54 5.33 -2.03 -5.60
C GLY A 54 5.75 -1.32 -6.89
N GLY A 55 6.30 -0.10 -6.77
CA GLY A 55 6.67 0.77 -7.89
C GLY A 55 7.84 0.30 -8.77
N SER A 56 8.75 1.21 -9.13
CA SER A 56 10.02 0.88 -9.82
C SER A 56 10.92 -0.01 -8.94
N ALA A 57 12.06 -0.44 -9.49
CA ALA A 57 13.07 -1.16 -8.73
C ALA A 57 13.50 -0.32 -7.51
N LYS A 58 13.42 -0.91 -6.32
CA LYS A 58 13.77 -0.27 -5.04
C LYS A 58 14.69 -1.20 -4.23
N GLY A 59 15.47 -0.61 -3.33
CA GLY A 59 16.18 -1.35 -2.29
C GLY A 59 15.21 -2.14 -1.39
N GLN A 60 15.69 -3.23 -0.79
CA GLN A 60 14.87 -4.10 0.07
C GLN A 60 14.18 -3.33 1.20
N ASP A 61 14.94 -2.52 1.93
CA ASP A 61 14.43 -1.79 3.11
C ASP A 61 13.33 -0.80 2.71
N ALA A 62 13.49 -0.12 1.57
CA ALA A 62 12.47 0.79 1.05
C ALA A 62 11.17 0.07 0.66
N ILE A 63 11.27 -1.18 0.18
CA ILE A 63 10.08 -2.01 -0.10
C ILE A 63 9.42 -2.41 1.21
N LEU A 64 10.17 -2.92 2.17
CA LEU A 64 9.62 -3.38 3.45
C LEU A 64 8.98 -2.23 4.24
N ALA A 65 9.56 -1.03 4.22
CA ALA A 65 8.98 0.16 4.83
C ALA A 65 7.65 0.56 4.17
N GLU A 66 7.57 0.55 2.83
CA GLU A 66 6.34 0.84 2.10
C GLU A 66 5.25 -0.22 2.37
N VAL A 67 5.63 -1.50 2.39
CA VAL A 67 4.73 -2.61 2.73
C VAL A 67 4.22 -2.51 4.17
N GLY A 68 5.08 -2.13 5.11
CA GLY A 68 4.71 -1.89 6.51
C GLY A 68 3.68 -0.77 6.65
N GLU A 69 3.87 0.35 5.95
CA GLU A 69 2.88 1.44 5.92
C GLU A 69 1.55 1.02 5.28
N ILE A 70 1.59 0.21 4.22
CA ILE A 70 0.39 -0.36 3.60
C ILE A 70 -0.36 -1.25 4.60
N ALA A 71 0.34 -2.14 5.29
CA ALA A 71 -0.25 -3.01 6.29
C ALA A 71 -0.86 -2.20 7.45
N ARG A 72 -0.15 -1.20 7.98
CA ARG A 72 -0.64 -0.31 9.05
C ARG A 72 -1.88 0.52 8.64
N GLY A 73 -2.00 0.82 7.35
CA GLY A 73 -3.19 1.46 6.77
C GLY A 73 -4.37 0.52 6.55
N GLY A 74 -4.22 -0.80 6.75
CA GLY A 74 -5.26 -1.81 6.55
C GLY A 74 -5.32 -2.39 5.14
N GLY A 75 -4.29 -2.19 4.31
CA GLY A 75 -4.22 -2.80 2.98
C GLY A 75 -4.15 -4.33 3.07
N SER A 76 -4.89 -5.03 2.21
CA SER A 76 -5.04 -6.49 2.28
C SER A 76 -3.82 -7.28 1.80
N GLY A 77 -2.87 -6.62 1.13
CA GLY A 77 -1.67 -7.27 0.63
C GLY A 77 -0.88 -6.43 -0.36
N SER A 78 0.24 -7.00 -0.82
CA SER A 78 1.08 -6.43 -1.87
C SER A 78 1.12 -7.32 -3.10
N ILE A 79 1.09 -6.70 -4.29
CA ILE A 79 1.33 -7.38 -5.56
C ILE A 79 2.66 -6.92 -6.15
N ILE A 80 3.63 -7.84 -6.20
CA ILE A 80 5.04 -7.54 -6.47
C ILE A 80 5.57 -8.42 -7.60
N GLY A 81 6.17 -7.78 -8.62
CA GLY A 81 6.68 -8.46 -9.82
C GLY A 81 8.18 -8.20 -10.02
N ARG A 82 8.53 -7.07 -10.65
CA ARG A 82 9.94 -6.70 -10.97
C ARG A 82 10.86 -6.79 -9.75
N ASN A 83 10.43 -6.28 -8.61
CA ASN A 83 11.19 -6.31 -7.35
C ASN A 83 11.43 -7.73 -6.80
N SER A 84 10.76 -8.75 -7.32
CA SER A 84 11.02 -10.17 -7.00
C SER A 84 11.84 -10.82 -8.11
N PHE A 85 11.40 -10.74 -9.37
CA PHE A 85 11.99 -11.51 -10.46
C PHE A 85 13.33 -10.98 -11.00
N GLN A 86 13.70 -9.74 -10.69
CA GLN A 86 14.99 -9.15 -11.10
C GLN A 86 16.08 -9.31 -10.03
N ARG A 87 15.78 -9.96 -8.90
CA ARG A 87 16.75 -10.26 -7.84
C ARG A 87 17.33 -11.66 -8.04
N LYS A 88 18.46 -11.95 -7.37
CA LYS A 88 18.91 -13.33 -7.23
C LYS A 88 17.84 -14.12 -6.46
N LYS A 89 17.64 -15.39 -6.83
CA LYS A 89 16.65 -16.28 -6.19
C LYS A 89 16.65 -16.23 -4.65
N PRO A 90 17.80 -16.35 -3.94
CA PRO A 90 17.79 -16.27 -2.47
C PRO A 90 17.25 -14.92 -1.95
N ASP A 91 17.67 -13.81 -2.56
CA ASP A 91 17.23 -12.46 -2.16
C ASP A 91 15.74 -12.24 -2.44
N ALA A 92 15.23 -12.80 -3.55
CA ALA A 92 13.80 -12.75 -3.87
C ALA A 92 12.96 -13.51 -2.85
N LEU A 93 13.39 -14.72 -2.45
CA LEU A 93 12.70 -15.52 -1.44
C LEU A 93 12.75 -14.86 -0.06
N ALA A 94 13.89 -14.29 0.33
CA ALA A 94 14.03 -13.54 1.57
C ALA A 94 13.08 -12.32 1.60
N LEU A 95 13.03 -11.54 0.52
CA LEU A 95 12.10 -10.41 0.40
C LEU A 95 10.64 -10.87 0.52
N LEU A 96 10.25 -11.92 -0.20
CA LEU A 96 8.87 -12.42 -0.17
C LEU A 96 8.49 -12.94 1.22
N SER A 97 9.40 -13.65 1.91
CA SER A 97 9.18 -14.10 3.29
C SER A 97 8.92 -12.91 4.22
N ALA A 98 9.79 -11.89 4.18
CA ALA A 98 9.65 -10.71 5.02
C ALA A 98 8.34 -9.95 4.76
N ILE A 99 7.89 -9.86 3.49
CA ILE A 99 6.58 -9.27 3.15
C ILE A 99 5.43 -10.09 3.75
N VAL A 100 5.48 -11.41 3.66
CA VAL A 100 4.47 -12.30 4.26
C VAL A 100 4.44 -12.11 5.78
N ASP A 101 5.60 -12.04 6.43
CA ASP A 101 5.70 -11.85 7.87
C ASP A 101 5.08 -10.53 8.33
N ILE A 102 5.30 -9.43 7.59
CA ILE A 102 4.65 -8.13 7.86
C ILE A 102 3.13 -8.29 7.87
N TYR A 103 2.54 -8.87 6.82
CA TYR A 103 1.08 -9.03 6.75
C TYR A 103 0.51 -10.02 7.77
N ARG A 104 1.28 -11.04 8.18
CA ARG A 104 0.86 -11.96 9.25
C ARG A 104 0.92 -11.32 10.64
N SER A 105 1.84 -10.38 10.85
CA SER A 105 2.01 -9.65 12.10
C SER A 105 1.09 -8.42 12.23
N ALA A 106 0.51 -7.96 11.12
CA ALA A 106 -0.46 -6.87 11.11
C ALA A 106 -1.80 -7.40 11.64
N CYS A 107 -1.95 -7.39 12.97
CA CYS A 107 -3.20 -7.60 13.70
C CYS A 107 -3.70 -6.26 14.22
#